data_AF-A8TTW0-F1
#
_entry.id   AF-A8TTW0-F1
#
_cell.length_a   1.000
_cell.length_b   1.000
_cell.length_c   1.000
_cell.angle_alpha   90.00
_cell.angle_beta   90.00
_cell.angle_gamma   90.00
#
_symmetry.space_group_name_H-M   'P 1'
#
loop_
_entity.id
_entity.type
_entity.pdbx_description
1 polymer ?
#
loop_
_entity_poly.entity_id
_entity_poly.type
_entity_poly.pdbx_seq_one_letter_code
_entity_poly.pdbx_strand_id
1 'polypeptide(L)'
;MFDTEDFEEIVIGRAPNAETIILRRDKKLVRRNKRLGINADTEPQIEYPDTPDTIRMRENLKRINAKLRDCGASLLPGENAFWKCAERMAQKGERGPLLCTQNHLHRVFNNGSFTDGGRLVGGWWQGVPREYRKFIYISDIPSIELDYASLHPTMLYHQRGLDVDGDPYAIDGLPRDVAKKLFNALVNGRSHFSQDTRRMVTDTGMSWDDAVSAVRERHPQISDSLGSGAGVRLQRIDSDIAEDVLLTMLDQGITCLPIHDSFIVQFCHEKALRDAMQAAYGRQFQGWKIGIERKPSILDGGG
;
A
#
# COMPACT_ATOMS: atom_id res chain seq x y z
N MET A 1 9.24 -0.50 -6.12
CA MET A 1 8.41 -1.10 -7.20
C MET A 1 7.69 -2.24 -6.53
N PHE A 2 6.51 -1.93 -6.00
CA PHE A 2 5.65 -2.96 -5.41
C PHE A 2 5.09 -3.77 -6.56
N ASP A 3 5.20 -5.09 -6.43
CA ASP A 3 4.79 -6.06 -7.44
C ASP A 3 3.34 -5.82 -7.84
N THR A 4 3.11 -5.56 -9.12
CA THR A 4 1.77 -5.48 -9.70
C THR A 4 1.09 -6.85 -9.77
N GLU A 5 1.83 -7.93 -9.47
CA GLU A 5 1.35 -9.32 -9.39
C GLU A 5 0.37 -9.62 -8.24
N ASP A 6 0.13 -8.69 -7.31
CA ASP A 6 -0.81 -8.90 -6.20
C ASP A 6 -2.29 -8.64 -6.53
N PHE A 7 -2.56 -8.16 -7.75
CA PHE A 7 -3.89 -7.81 -8.21
C PHE A 7 -4.39 -8.81 -9.26
N GLU A 8 -4.55 -10.08 -8.86
CA GLU A 8 -5.57 -10.90 -9.53
C GLU A 8 -6.91 -10.16 -9.38
N GLU A 9 -7.55 -9.97 -10.52
CA GLU A 9 -8.73 -9.16 -10.77
C GLU A 9 -9.80 -9.44 -9.73
N ILE A 10 -9.94 -8.54 -8.76
CA ILE A 10 -11.08 -8.53 -7.86
C ILE A 10 -12.27 -8.01 -8.67
N VAL A 11 -12.92 -8.90 -9.42
CA VAL A 11 -14.27 -8.64 -9.92
C VAL A 11 -15.22 -8.85 -8.73
N ILE A 12 -15.25 -7.89 -7.81
CA ILE A 12 -16.27 -7.91 -6.75
C ILE A 12 -17.43 -7.04 -7.19
N GLY A 13 -18.58 -7.70 -7.32
CA GLY A 13 -19.84 -7.09 -7.69
C GLY A 13 -20.24 -5.95 -6.76
N ARG A 14 -20.87 -4.94 -7.35
CA ARG A 14 -21.39 -3.70 -6.74
C ARG A 14 -22.56 -3.92 -5.77
N ALA A 15 -22.74 -5.13 -5.22
CA ALA A 15 -23.90 -5.43 -4.40
C ALA A 15 -23.76 -4.74 -3.02
N PRO A 16 -24.79 -4.03 -2.51
CA PRO A 16 -24.77 -3.39 -1.20
C PRO A 16 -24.46 -4.32 -0.01
N ASN A 17 -24.60 -5.63 -0.22
CA ASN A 17 -24.34 -6.69 0.76
C ASN A 17 -23.08 -7.52 0.42
N ALA A 18 -22.26 -7.08 -0.53
CA ALA A 18 -21.03 -7.78 -0.88
C ALA A 18 -20.09 -7.78 0.33
N GLU A 19 -19.48 -8.93 0.61
CA GLU A 19 -18.49 -9.04 1.67
C GLU A 19 -17.31 -8.08 1.39
N THR A 20 -16.95 -7.33 2.42
CA THR A 20 -15.92 -6.29 2.35
C THR A 20 -14.59 -6.77 2.92
N ILE A 21 -14.61 -7.85 3.71
CA ILE A 21 -13.42 -8.47 4.29
C ILE A 21 -13.11 -9.76 3.52
N ILE A 22 -11.92 -9.85 2.94
CA ILE A 22 -11.52 -10.96 2.08
C ILE A 22 -10.35 -11.67 2.75
N LEU A 23 -10.51 -12.96 3.04
CA LEU A 23 -9.43 -13.80 3.54
C LEU A 23 -8.92 -14.69 2.41
N ARG A 24 -7.68 -14.46 1.97
CA ARG A 24 -7.05 -15.25 0.91
C ARG A 24 -6.21 -16.37 1.50
N ARG A 25 -6.31 -17.56 0.89
CA ARG A 25 -5.42 -18.69 1.15
C ARG A 25 -4.00 -18.39 0.66
N ASP A 26 -3.00 -19.11 1.18
CA ASP A 26 -1.64 -19.07 0.65
C ASP A 26 -1.64 -19.41 -0.86
N LYS A 27 -1.21 -18.44 -1.67
CA LYS A 27 -1.12 -18.56 -3.14
C LYS A 27 -0.24 -19.74 -3.56
N LYS A 28 0.84 -20.04 -2.82
CA LYS A 28 1.75 -21.16 -3.14
C LYS A 28 1.04 -22.49 -2.92
N LEU A 29 0.28 -22.61 -1.84
CA LEU A 29 -0.54 -23.79 -1.56
C LEU A 29 -1.58 -24.00 -2.67
N VAL A 30 -2.33 -22.96 -3.01
CA VAL A 30 -3.34 -23.01 -4.08
C VAL A 30 -2.73 -23.44 -5.41
N ARG A 31 -1.63 -22.81 -5.83
CA ARG A 31 -0.93 -23.15 -7.10
C ARG A 31 -0.39 -24.57 -7.09
N ARG A 32 0.18 -25.02 -5.96
CA ARG A 32 0.69 -26.39 -5.80
C ARG A 32 -0.43 -27.41 -5.94
N ASN A 33 -1.54 -27.22 -5.23
CA ASN A 33 -2.65 -28.17 -5.23
C ASN A 33 -3.32 -28.25 -6.60
N LYS A 34 -3.52 -27.11 -7.28
CA LYS A 34 -3.98 -27.07 -8.68
C LYS A 34 -3.06 -27.85 -9.61
N ARG A 35 -1.74 -27.68 -9.48
CA ARG A 35 -0.74 -28.41 -10.29
C ARG A 35 -0.75 -29.92 -10.02
N LEU A 36 -1.01 -30.33 -8.78
CA LEU A 36 -1.05 -31.74 -8.38
C LEU A 36 -2.44 -32.39 -8.59
N GLY A 37 -3.44 -31.67 -9.11
CA GLY A 37 -4.80 -32.19 -9.26
C GLY A 37 -5.51 -32.47 -7.92
N ILE A 38 -5.02 -31.87 -6.83
CA ILE A 38 -5.63 -31.99 -5.50
C ILE A 38 -6.77 -30.97 -5.43
N ASN A 39 -8.02 -31.44 -5.33
CA ASN A 39 -9.19 -30.57 -5.28
C ASN A 39 -9.32 -29.79 -3.96
N ALA A 40 -8.71 -30.30 -2.88
CA ALA A 40 -8.67 -29.61 -1.60
C ALA A 40 -7.83 -28.34 -1.70
N ASP A 41 -8.29 -27.29 -1.04
CA ASP A 41 -7.59 -26.02 -0.87
C ASP A 41 -7.21 -25.29 -2.17
N THR A 42 -8.00 -25.47 -3.24
CA THR A 42 -7.80 -24.80 -4.54
C THR A 42 -8.51 -23.46 -4.67
N GLU A 43 -9.52 -23.21 -3.83
CA GLU A 43 -10.22 -21.94 -3.78
C GLU A 43 -9.30 -20.84 -3.19
N PRO A 44 -9.12 -19.70 -3.87
CA PRO A 44 -8.25 -18.62 -3.37
C PRO A 44 -8.79 -17.93 -2.12
N GLN A 45 -10.11 -17.88 -1.96
CA GLN A 45 -10.79 -17.25 -0.83
C GLN A 45 -11.22 -18.30 0.20
N ILE A 46 -11.09 -17.94 1.48
CA ILE A 46 -11.45 -18.79 2.62
C ILE A 46 -12.67 -18.16 3.31
N GLU A 47 -13.67 -18.99 3.63
CA GLU A 47 -14.75 -18.61 4.54
C GLU A 47 -14.24 -18.55 5.98
N TYR A 48 -14.76 -17.60 6.75
CA TYR A 48 -14.36 -17.41 8.14
C TYR A 48 -15.60 -17.06 8.98
N PRO A 49 -15.62 -17.45 10.27
CA PRO A 49 -16.69 -17.06 11.16
C PRO A 49 -16.61 -15.57 11.49
N ASP A 50 -17.75 -14.98 11.83
CA ASP A 50 -17.77 -13.64 12.39
C ASP A 50 -17.13 -13.61 13.78
N THR A 51 -16.32 -12.59 14.01
CA THR A 51 -15.66 -12.28 15.28
C THR A 51 -15.91 -10.80 15.60
N PRO A 52 -15.73 -10.36 16.86
CA PRO A 52 -15.83 -8.94 17.19
C PRO A 52 -14.93 -8.05 16.30
N ASP A 53 -13.75 -8.55 15.94
CA ASP A 53 -12.81 -7.85 15.06
C ASP A 53 -13.32 -7.76 13.61
N THR A 54 -13.79 -8.85 13.01
CA THR A 54 -14.30 -8.84 11.62
C THR A 54 -15.57 -8.02 11.50
N ILE A 55 -16.44 -8.05 12.51
CA ILE A 55 -17.63 -7.18 12.59
C ILE A 55 -17.22 -5.71 12.64
N ARG A 56 -16.30 -5.33 13.54
CA ARG A 56 -15.80 -3.94 13.64
C ARG A 56 -15.20 -3.47 12.31
N MET A 57 -14.32 -4.28 11.70
CA MET A 57 -13.70 -3.94 10.42
C MET A 57 -14.74 -3.75 9.32
N ARG A 58 -15.78 -4.60 9.28
CA ARG A 58 -16.88 -4.50 8.33
C ARG A 58 -17.70 -3.23 8.53
N GLU A 59 -17.97 -2.85 9.78
CA GLU A 59 -18.68 -1.60 10.11
C GLU A 59 -17.85 -0.36 9.72
N ASN A 60 -16.57 -0.33 10.05
CA ASN A 60 -15.64 0.72 9.65
C ASN A 60 -15.61 0.88 8.13
N LEU A 61 -15.46 -0.23 7.41
CA LEU A 61 -15.35 -0.22 5.96
C LEU A 61 -16.67 0.17 5.27
N LYS A 62 -17.82 -0.20 5.86
CA LYS A 62 -19.13 0.31 5.42
C LYS A 62 -19.22 1.84 5.51
N ARG A 63 -18.77 2.42 6.62
CA ARG A 63 -18.76 3.89 6.81
C ARG A 63 -17.84 4.58 5.79
N ILE A 64 -16.64 4.04 5.61
CA ILE A 64 -15.66 4.54 4.63
C ILE A 64 -16.23 4.46 3.21
N ASN A 65 -16.76 3.30 2.81
CA ASN A 65 -17.32 3.11 1.47
C ASN A 65 -18.57 3.96 1.21
N ALA A 66 -19.37 4.25 2.24
CA ALA A 66 -20.49 5.18 2.11
C ALA A 66 -20.03 6.59 1.73
N LYS A 67 -18.93 7.08 2.33
CA LYS A 67 -18.33 8.38 1.96
C LYS A 67 -17.68 8.36 0.58
N LEU A 68 -17.03 7.25 0.21
CA LEU A 68 -16.31 7.13 -1.06
C LEU A 68 -17.25 6.95 -2.27
N ARG A 69 -18.44 6.39 -2.08
CA ARG A 69 -19.42 6.16 -3.15
C ARG A 69 -19.65 7.41 -4.00
N ASP A 70 -19.89 8.54 -3.34
CA ASP A 70 -20.27 9.82 -3.96
C ASP A 70 -19.19 10.89 -3.76
N CYS A 71 -17.92 10.48 -3.66
CA CYS A 71 -16.82 11.39 -3.33
C CYS A 71 -16.48 12.43 -4.42
N GLY A 72 -17.04 12.30 -5.62
CA GLY A 72 -16.74 13.18 -6.75
C GLY A 72 -15.29 13.08 -7.22
N ALA A 73 -14.60 11.98 -6.94
CA ALA A 73 -13.22 11.79 -7.39
C ALA A 73 -13.19 11.57 -8.91
N SER A 74 -12.33 12.32 -9.59
CA SER A 74 -12.18 12.25 -11.05
C SER A 74 -10.71 12.41 -11.45
N LEU A 75 -10.38 12.00 -12.68
CA LEU A 75 -9.07 12.25 -13.29
C LEU A 75 -9.28 13.26 -14.43
N LEU A 76 -8.61 14.41 -14.37
CA LEU A 76 -8.90 15.54 -15.26
C LEU A 76 -8.68 15.18 -16.75
N PRO A 77 -9.71 15.27 -17.61
CA PRO A 77 -9.57 15.01 -19.04
C PRO A 77 -8.83 16.13 -19.80
N GLY A 78 -8.97 17.38 -19.33
CA GLY A 78 -8.50 18.59 -20.02
C GLY A 78 -6.98 18.69 -20.24
N GLU A 79 -6.19 17.93 -19.48
CA GLU A 79 -4.73 17.86 -19.66
C GLU A 79 -4.27 16.67 -20.53
N ASN A 80 -5.20 15.99 -21.22
CA ASN A 80 -4.98 14.67 -21.83
C ASN A 80 -4.51 13.60 -20.84
N ALA A 81 -4.53 13.90 -19.53
CA ALA A 81 -4.03 13.03 -18.48
C ALA A 81 -4.81 11.72 -18.42
N PHE A 82 -6.14 11.77 -18.60
CA PHE A 82 -6.98 10.58 -18.69
C PHE A 82 -6.54 9.64 -19.83
N TRP A 83 -6.41 10.16 -21.04
CA TRP A 83 -6.04 9.35 -22.21
C TRP A 83 -4.63 8.78 -22.11
N LYS A 84 -3.66 9.60 -21.69
CA LYS A 84 -2.28 9.15 -21.48
C LYS A 84 -2.18 8.12 -20.35
N CYS A 85 -2.96 8.28 -19.29
CA CYS A 85 -3.05 7.29 -18.22
C CYS A 85 -3.63 5.97 -18.73
N ALA A 86 -4.76 6.02 -19.43
CA ALA A 86 -5.42 4.84 -19.99
C ALA A 86 -4.52 4.10 -20.99
N GLU A 87 -3.85 4.82 -21.88
CA GLU A 87 -2.88 4.25 -22.82
C GLU A 87 -1.70 3.59 -22.08
N ARG A 88 -1.14 4.26 -21.07
CA ARG A 88 -0.04 3.73 -20.26
C ARG A 88 -0.43 2.43 -19.54
N MET A 89 -1.65 2.37 -19.01
CA MET A 89 -2.20 1.17 -18.36
C MET A 89 -2.36 0.02 -19.36
N ALA A 90 -2.91 0.31 -20.55
CA ALA A 90 -3.08 -0.68 -21.61
C ALA A 90 -1.75 -1.26 -22.12
N GLN A 91 -0.74 -0.41 -22.36
CA GLN A 91 0.57 -0.83 -22.87
C GLN A 91 1.31 -1.80 -21.96
N LYS A 92 1.12 -1.66 -20.65
CA LYS A 92 1.79 -2.52 -19.67
C LYS A 92 1.01 -3.80 -19.35
N GLY A 93 -0.17 -4.00 -19.93
CA GLY A 93 -1.12 -5.00 -19.44
C GLY A 93 -1.51 -4.77 -17.97
N GLU A 94 -1.31 -3.54 -17.47
CA GLU A 94 -1.56 -3.20 -16.08
C GLU A 94 -3.04 -2.83 -15.93
N ARG A 95 -3.83 -3.83 -15.52
CA ARG A 95 -5.22 -3.70 -15.04
C ARG A 95 -6.24 -3.34 -16.14
N GLY A 96 -7.52 -3.63 -15.86
CA GLY A 96 -8.64 -3.30 -16.73
C GLY A 96 -8.83 -1.79 -16.94
N PRO A 97 -9.85 -1.37 -17.72
CA PRO A 97 -10.06 0.04 -18.06
C PRO A 97 -10.19 0.92 -16.80
N LEU A 98 -9.77 2.18 -16.91
CA LEU A 98 -9.91 3.15 -15.82
C LEU A 98 -11.40 3.49 -15.60
N LEU A 99 -12.02 2.79 -14.65
CA LEU A 99 -13.41 3.00 -14.26
C LEU A 99 -13.49 3.91 -13.04
N CYS A 100 -13.58 5.23 -13.24
CA CYS A 100 -13.69 6.22 -12.14
C CYS A 100 -14.96 6.08 -11.27
N THR A 101 -15.82 5.10 -11.57
CA THR A 101 -16.98 4.72 -10.75
C THR A 101 -16.66 3.60 -9.75
N GLN A 102 -15.47 3.00 -9.82
CA GLN A 102 -15.03 1.93 -8.93
C GLN A 102 -14.43 2.54 -7.65
N ASN A 103 -15.31 2.96 -6.73
CA ASN A 103 -14.95 3.65 -5.48
C ASN A 103 -15.12 2.79 -4.23
N HIS A 104 -15.29 1.47 -4.40
CA HIS A 104 -15.59 0.56 -3.30
C HIS A 104 -14.32 -0.16 -2.83
N LEU A 105 -14.01 -0.05 -1.54
CA LEU A 105 -12.86 -0.68 -0.91
C LEU A 105 -13.22 -2.01 -0.24
N HIS A 106 -12.27 -2.93 -0.28
CA HIS A 106 -12.25 -4.22 0.41
C HIS A 106 -11.00 -4.31 1.26
N ARG A 107 -11.07 -4.97 2.41
CA ARG A 107 -9.91 -5.28 3.25
C ARG A 107 -9.42 -6.69 2.94
N VAL A 108 -8.19 -6.84 2.46
CA VAL A 108 -7.67 -8.14 1.98
C VAL A 108 -6.58 -8.68 2.89
N PHE A 109 -6.87 -9.80 3.54
CA PHE A 109 -5.95 -10.61 4.33
C PHE A 109 -5.38 -11.75 3.50
N ASN A 110 -4.19 -12.22 3.85
CA ASN A 110 -3.44 -13.23 3.12
C ASN A 110 -3.10 -14.44 3.99
N ASN A 111 -2.62 -15.52 3.37
CA ASN A 111 -2.12 -16.73 4.04
C ASN A 111 -3.12 -17.39 5.02
N GLY A 112 -4.43 -17.16 4.83
CA GLY A 112 -5.47 -17.63 5.75
C GLY A 112 -5.38 -17.01 7.14
N SER A 113 -4.68 -15.89 7.32
CA SER A 113 -4.50 -15.23 8.61
C SER A 113 -4.94 -13.77 8.60
N PHE A 114 -5.68 -13.37 9.64
CA PHE A 114 -6.03 -11.97 9.90
C PHE A 114 -4.87 -11.12 10.44
N THR A 115 -3.70 -11.72 10.65
CA THR A 115 -2.45 -11.00 11.01
C THR A 115 -1.59 -10.66 9.79
N ASP A 116 -1.98 -11.13 8.60
CA ASP A 116 -1.16 -11.08 7.40
C ASP A 116 -1.87 -10.25 6.32
N GLY A 117 -1.26 -9.13 5.93
CA GLY A 117 -1.87 -8.19 4.99
C GLY A 117 -2.95 -7.36 5.67
N GLY A 118 -4.11 -7.19 5.06
CA GLY A 118 -5.20 -6.36 5.56
C GLY A 118 -5.37 -5.06 4.79
N ARG A 119 -4.53 -4.77 3.80
CA ARG A 119 -4.61 -3.52 3.02
C ARG A 119 -5.99 -3.31 2.40
N LEU A 120 -6.40 -2.05 2.35
CA LEU A 120 -7.60 -1.60 1.67
C LEU A 120 -7.35 -1.52 0.16
N VAL A 121 -8.15 -2.23 -0.62
CA VAL A 121 -8.01 -2.33 -2.08
C VAL A 121 -9.36 -2.12 -2.78
N GLY A 122 -9.33 -1.64 -4.02
CA GLY A 122 -10.51 -1.61 -4.90
C GLY A 122 -10.86 -0.24 -5.46
N GLY A 123 -10.31 0.84 -4.91
CA GLY A 123 -10.50 2.18 -5.44
C GLY A 123 -9.74 2.38 -6.75
N TRP A 124 -10.39 2.93 -7.78
CA TRP A 124 -9.77 3.14 -9.10
C TRP A 124 -8.49 3.98 -9.03
N TRP A 125 -8.41 4.94 -8.10
CA TRP A 125 -7.25 5.78 -7.87
C TRP A 125 -5.99 4.98 -7.50
N GLN A 126 -6.15 3.78 -6.92
CA GLN A 126 -5.05 2.87 -6.63
C GLN A 126 -4.46 2.24 -7.91
N GLY A 127 -5.22 2.25 -9.00
CA GLY A 127 -4.81 1.86 -10.36
C GLY A 127 -4.08 2.96 -11.12
N VAL A 128 -4.21 4.22 -10.71
CA VAL A 128 -3.60 5.34 -11.42
C VAL A 128 -2.08 5.30 -11.21
N PRO A 129 -1.27 5.27 -12.30
CA PRO A 129 0.18 5.37 -12.19
C PRO A 129 0.59 6.66 -11.48
N ARG A 130 1.68 6.59 -10.71
CA ARG A 130 2.11 7.65 -9.79
C ARG A 130 2.19 9.03 -10.46
N GLU A 131 2.71 9.09 -11.68
CA GLU A 131 2.89 10.30 -12.47
C GLU A 131 1.57 11.01 -12.84
N TYR A 132 0.45 10.26 -12.87
CA TYR A 132 -0.87 10.79 -13.21
C TYR A 132 -1.75 11.09 -11.98
N ARG A 133 -1.38 10.62 -10.78
CA ARG A 133 -2.18 10.84 -9.56
C ARG A 133 -2.34 12.30 -9.19
N LYS A 134 -1.38 13.15 -9.55
CA LYS A 134 -1.46 14.60 -9.37
C LYS A 134 -2.64 15.25 -10.11
N PHE A 135 -3.20 14.58 -11.11
CA PHE A 135 -4.37 15.04 -11.87
C PHE A 135 -5.70 14.51 -11.30
N ILE A 136 -5.66 13.87 -10.12
CA ILE A 136 -6.89 13.49 -9.41
C ILE A 136 -7.49 14.74 -8.78
N TYR A 137 -8.79 14.91 -8.97
CA TYR A 137 -9.60 15.94 -8.35
C TYR A 137 -10.62 15.27 -7.44
N ILE A 138 -11.03 15.96 -6.38
CA ILE A 138 -12.10 15.50 -5.50
C ILE A 138 -13.15 16.60 -5.47
N SER A 139 -14.33 16.32 -6.02
CA SER A 139 -15.40 17.33 -6.17
C SER A 139 -14.91 18.60 -6.87
N ASP A 140 -14.25 18.42 -8.01
CA ASP A 140 -13.67 19.49 -8.86
C ASP A 140 -12.59 20.36 -8.19
N ILE A 141 -12.12 19.98 -7.00
CA ILE A 141 -11.03 20.65 -6.30
C ILE A 141 -9.72 19.87 -6.48
N PRO A 142 -8.60 20.54 -6.83
CA PRO A 142 -7.28 19.94 -6.90
C PRO A 142 -6.93 19.15 -5.64
N SER A 143 -6.33 17.98 -5.81
CA SER A 143 -5.88 17.16 -4.70
C SER A 143 -4.36 17.25 -4.46
N ILE A 144 -3.96 16.85 -3.26
CA ILE A 144 -2.58 16.58 -2.87
C ILE A 144 -2.48 15.15 -2.36
N GLU A 145 -1.29 14.56 -2.46
CA GLU A 145 -0.98 13.22 -1.96
C GLU A 145 0.08 13.33 -0.85
N LEU A 146 -0.22 12.83 0.35
CA LEU A 146 0.75 12.68 1.46
C LEU A 146 1.08 11.20 1.67
N ASP A 147 2.37 10.91 1.88
CA ASP A 147 2.92 9.56 2.01
C ASP A 147 3.81 9.45 3.24
N TYR A 148 3.73 8.32 3.96
CA TYR A 148 4.66 8.06 5.05
C TYR A 148 6.08 7.86 4.53
N ALA A 149 7.04 8.61 5.07
CA ALA A 149 8.44 8.47 4.73
C ALA A 149 8.99 7.17 5.32
N SER A 150 9.47 6.26 4.46
CA SER A 150 10.19 5.05 4.86
C SER A 150 9.46 4.18 5.90
N LEU A 151 8.14 4.04 5.75
CA LEU A 151 7.25 3.44 6.75
C LEU A 151 7.75 2.11 7.36
N HIS A 152 8.06 1.11 6.55
CA HIS A 152 8.44 -0.23 7.04
C HIS A 152 9.73 -0.26 7.89
N PRO A 153 10.88 0.29 7.44
CA PRO A 153 12.05 0.44 8.30
C PRO A 153 11.70 1.17 9.61
N THR A 154 11.01 2.30 9.54
CA THR A 154 10.69 3.11 10.73
C THR A 154 9.83 2.34 11.73
N MET A 155 8.81 1.61 11.27
CA MET A 155 8.01 0.73 12.13
C MET A 155 8.88 -0.32 12.85
N LEU A 156 9.82 -0.96 12.13
CA LEU A 156 10.70 -1.97 12.73
C LEU A 156 11.59 -1.40 13.84
N TYR A 157 12.07 -0.17 13.68
CA TYR A 157 12.84 0.53 14.70
C TYR A 157 11.96 0.95 15.88
N HIS A 158 10.81 1.58 15.64
CA HIS A 158 9.91 2.02 16.71
C HIS A 158 9.31 0.86 17.51
N GLN A 159 9.11 -0.33 16.89
CA GLN A 159 8.76 -1.56 17.62
C GLN A 159 9.80 -1.96 18.67
N ARG A 160 11.05 -1.53 18.50
CA ARG A 160 12.15 -1.74 19.47
C ARG A 160 12.39 -0.54 20.37
N GLY A 161 11.55 0.50 20.30
CA GLY A 161 11.78 1.75 21.03
C GLY A 161 13.01 2.52 20.57
N LEU A 162 13.44 2.32 19.32
CA LEU A 162 14.58 3.00 18.71
C LEU A 162 14.09 3.88 17.57
N ASP A 163 14.76 4.99 17.30
CA ASP A 163 14.52 5.78 16.10
C ASP A 163 15.49 5.39 14.97
N VAL A 164 15.12 5.70 13.73
CA VAL A 164 16.01 5.51 12.57
C VAL A 164 16.93 6.71 12.47
N ASP A 165 18.25 6.48 12.52
CA ASP A 165 19.22 7.52 12.23
C ASP A 165 19.32 7.76 10.71
N GLY A 166 19.03 8.97 10.26
CA GLY A 166 19.08 9.37 8.85
C GLY A 166 18.11 8.61 7.92
N ASP A 167 18.41 8.58 6.62
CA ASP A 167 17.62 7.84 5.64
C ASP A 167 17.94 6.34 5.75
N PRO A 168 16.96 5.46 6.02
CA PRO A 168 17.20 4.02 6.14
C PRO A 168 17.70 3.39 4.85
N TYR A 169 17.49 4.03 3.69
CA TYR A 169 17.94 3.51 2.41
C TYR A 169 19.25 4.13 1.91
N ALA A 170 19.88 5.00 2.71
CA ALA A 170 21.22 5.49 2.42
C ALA A 170 22.24 4.40 2.79
N ILE A 171 22.71 3.68 1.77
CA ILE A 171 23.69 2.59 1.86
C ILE A 171 24.77 2.84 0.83
N ASP A 172 26.03 2.88 1.26
CA ASP A 172 27.16 3.14 0.38
C ASP A 172 27.25 2.07 -0.72
N GLY A 173 27.50 2.51 -1.94
CA GLY A 173 27.55 1.64 -3.13
C GLY A 173 26.19 1.26 -3.72
N LEU A 174 25.07 1.54 -3.03
CA LEU A 174 23.72 1.27 -3.54
C LEU A 174 22.92 2.54 -3.77
N PRO A 175 22.41 2.78 -4.99
CA PRO A 175 21.39 3.80 -5.21
C PRO A 175 20.18 3.57 -4.30
N ARG A 176 19.63 4.64 -3.75
CA ARG A 176 18.54 4.59 -2.76
C ARG A 176 17.34 3.74 -3.20
N ASP A 177 16.98 3.79 -4.47
CA ASP A 177 15.86 3.04 -5.03
C ASP A 177 16.15 1.53 -5.12
N VAL A 178 17.41 1.15 -5.41
CA VAL A 178 17.91 -0.22 -5.35
C VAL A 178 17.91 -0.71 -3.90
N ALA A 179 18.47 0.07 -2.97
CA ALA A 179 18.47 -0.22 -1.53
C ALA A 179 17.05 -0.42 -0.99
N LYS A 180 16.11 0.45 -1.36
CA LYS A 180 14.69 0.32 -0.99
C LYS A 180 14.04 -0.95 -1.54
N LYS A 181 14.33 -1.33 -2.79
CA LYS A 181 13.80 -2.59 -3.36
C LYS A 181 14.40 -3.80 -2.64
N LEU A 182 15.71 -3.81 -2.43
CA LEU A 182 16.44 -4.88 -1.76
C LEU A 182 15.96 -5.07 -0.32
N PHE A 183 15.89 -3.99 0.47
CA PHE A 183 15.37 -4.00 1.84
C PHE A 183 13.97 -4.61 1.91
N ASN A 184 13.04 -4.13 1.07
CA ASN A 184 11.67 -4.66 1.05
C ASN A 184 11.62 -6.14 0.65
N ALA A 185 12.47 -6.59 -0.27
CA ALA A 185 12.54 -7.99 -0.64
C ALA A 185 13.07 -8.88 0.51
N LEU A 186 14.10 -8.39 1.22
CA LEU A 186 14.66 -9.06 2.40
C LEU A 186 13.65 -9.16 3.54
N VAL A 187 12.97 -8.06 3.89
CA VAL A 187 11.95 -8.05 4.95
C VAL A 187 10.78 -8.99 4.63
N ASN A 188 10.41 -9.14 3.36
CA ASN A 188 9.39 -10.11 2.94
C ASN A 188 9.87 -11.57 2.97
N GLY A 189 11.12 -11.85 3.34
CA GLY A 189 11.64 -13.22 3.44
C GLY A 189 11.59 -14.00 2.12
N ARG A 190 11.63 -13.28 0.98
CA ARG A 190 11.55 -13.93 -0.32
C ARG A 190 12.83 -14.76 -0.54
N SER A 191 12.69 -16.07 -0.69
CA SER A 191 13.77 -16.96 -1.15
C SER A 191 14.14 -16.71 -2.63
N HIS A 192 13.22 -16.10 -3.38
CA HIS A 192 13.39 -15.76 -4.78
C HIS A 192 13.20 -14.27 -4.98
N PHE A 193 14.30 -13.59 -5.30
CA PHE A 193 14.33 -12.20 -5.71
C PHE A 193 13.99 -12.09 -7.19
N SER A 194 13.27 -11.05 -7.60
CA SER A 194 12.99 -10.82 -9.01
C SER A 194 14.30 -10.66 -9.79
N GLN A 195 14.34 -11.16 -11.02
CA GLN A 195 15.51 -10.98 -11.90
C GLN A 195 15.86 -9.50 -12.05
N ASP A 196 14.86 -8.62 -12.07
CA ASP A 196 15.07 -7.18 -12.09
C ASP A 196 15.81 -6.66 -10.86
N THR A 197 15.47 -7.13 -9.65
CA THR A 197 16.16 -6.68 -8.43
C THR A 197 17.62 -7.15 -8.45
N ARG A 198 17.87 -8.38 -8.92
CA ARG A 198 19.25 -8.89 -9.08
C ARG A 198 20.04 -8.08 -10.09
N ARG A 199 19.45 -7.82 -11.27
CA ARG A 199 20.08 -7.00 -12.31
C ARG A 199 20.42 -5.60 -11.79
N MET A 200 19.47 -4.95 -11.11
CA MET A 200 19.70 -3.63 -10.53
C MET A 200 20.85 -3.61 -9.52
N VAL A 201 21.02 -4.67 -8.72
CA VAL A 201 22.18 -4.78 -7.82
C VAL A 201 23.46 -4.97 -8.62
N THR A 202 23.49 -5.89 -9.59
CA THR A 202 24.71 -6.13 -10.38
C THR A 202 25.12 -4.91 -11.22
N ASP A 203 24.17 -4.10 -11.67
CA ASP A 203 24.43 -2.86 -12.42
C ASP A 203 25.15 -1.79 -11.58
N THR A 204 25.13 -1.91 -10.24
CA THR A 204 25.92 -1.05 -9.34
C THR A 204 27.40 -1.45 -9.26
N GLY A 205 27.76 -2.62 -9.79
CA GLY A 205 29.08 -3.23 -9.63
C GLY A 205 29.25 -4.02 -8.33
N MET A 206 28.27 -4.01 -7.43
CA MET A 206 28.27 -4.85 -6.22
C MET A 206 27.84 -6.29 -6.51
N SER A 207 28.44 -7.25 -5.79
CA SER A 207 27.88 -8.60 -5.76
C SER A 207 26.57 -8.62 -4.96
N TRP A 208 25.76 -9.65 -5.17
CA TRP A 208 24.52 -9.84 -4.44
C TRP A 208 24.76 -9.94 -2.92
N ASP A 209 25.77 -10.70 -2.54
CA ASP A 209 26.07 -10.97 -1.13
C ASP A 209 26.63 -9.72 -0.44
N ASP A 210 27.43 -8.91 -1.13
CA ASP A 210 27.91 -7.63 -0.61
C ASP A 210 26.75 -6.66 -0.40
N ALA A 211 25.81 -6.58 -1.35
CA ALA A 211 24.65 -5.70 -1.23
C ALA A 211 23.73 -6.12 -0.07
N VAL A 212 23.51 -7.42 0.13
CA VAL A 212 22.74 -7.93 1.28
C VAL A 212 23.48 -7.65 2.59
N SER A 213 24.80 -7.82 2.61
CA SER A 213 25.62 -7.55 3.80
C SER A 213 25.59 -6.07 4.16
N ALA A 214 25.72 -5.16 3.18
CA ALA A 214 25.62 -3.72 3.39
C ALA A 214 24.25 -3.30 3.98
N VAL A 215 23.14 -3.92 3.54
CA VAL A 215 21.83 -3.69 4.16
C VAL A 215 21.78 -4.16 5.62
N ARG A 216 22.40 -5.31 5.94
CA ARG A 216 22.45 -5.82 7.32
C ARG A 216 23.32 -4.95 8.22
N GLU A 217 24.46 -4.47 7.71
CA GLU A 217 25.37 -3.56 8.39
C GLU A 217 24.76 -2.18 8.64
N ARG A 218 23.92 -1.70 7.71
CA ARG A 218 23.15 -0.47 7.91
C ARG A 218 22.10 -0.59 9.01
N HIS A 219 21.61 -1.80 9.23
CA HIS A 219 20.45 -2.08 10.07
C HIS A 219 20.69 -3.18 11.13
N PRO A 220 21.73 -3.07 11.97
CA PRO A 220 22.08 -4.12 12.93
C PRO A 220 20.94 -4.35 13.92
N GLN A 221 20.24 -3.28 14.33
CA GLN A 221 19.15 -3.35 15.29
C GLN A 221 17.89 -4.02 14.74
N ILE A 222 17.75 -4.17 13.42
CA ILE A 222 16.60 -4.82 12.77
C ILE A 222 16.99 -5.99 11.85
N SER A 223 18.19 -6.51 12.04
CA SER A 223 18.79 -7.55 11.20
C SER A 223 18.05 -8.89 11.25
N ASP A 224 17.40 -9.20 12.36
CA ASP A 224 16.54 -10.38 12.55
C ASP A 224 15.24 -10.30 11.74
N SER A 225 14.74 -9.10 11.45
CA SER A 225 13.60 -8.89 10.57
C SER A 225 13.94 -9.15 9.10
N LEU A 226 15.21 -9.01 8.71
CA LEU A 226 15.69 -9.26 7.34
C LEU A 226 15.78 -10.77 7.08
N GLY A 227 14.89 -11.28 6.22
CA GLY A 227 14.75 -12.70 5.88
C GLY A 227 13.62 -13.41 6.64
N SER A 228 12.93 -12.73 7.56
CA SER A 228 11.93 -13.33 8.46
C SER A 228 10.51 -13.46 7.89
N GLY A 229 10.24 -12.85 6.72
CA GLY A 229 8.87 -12.72 6.22
C GLY A 229 8.03 -11.66 6.96
N ALA A 230 8.65 -10.79 7.77
CA ALA A 230 7.96 -9.74 8.52
C ALA A 230 7.11 -8.79 7.67
N GLY A 231 7.41 -8.64 6.38
CA GLY A 231 6.71 -7.66 5.54
C GLY A 231 5.19 -7.83 5.48
N VAL A 232 4.66 -9.05 5.49
CA VAL A 232 3.20 -9.28 5.49
C VAL A 232 2.55 -8.87 6.82
N ARG A 233 3.29 -8.99 7.94
CA ARG A 233 2.86 -8.51 9.26
C ARG A 233 2.98 -6.99 9.37
N LEU A 234 3.99 -6.38 8.76
CA LEU A 234 4.09 -4.92 8.66
C LEU A 234 2.93 -4.34 7.85
N GLN A 235 2.46 -5.04 6.80
CA GLN A 235 1.24 -4.66 6.07
C GLN A 235 -0.03 -4.72 6.94
N ARG A 236 -0.04 -5.56 7.97
CA ARG A 236 -1.15 -5.58 8.92
C ARG A 236 -1.18 -4.31 9.75
N ILE A 237 -0.02 -3.86 10.20
CA ILE A 237 0.11 -2.63 10.99
C ILE A 237 -0.14 -1.40 10.11
N ASP A 238 0.44 -1.35 8.89
CA ASP A 238 0.20 -0.25 7.95
C ASP A 238 -1.30 -0.08 7.64
N SER A 239 -2.02 -1.20 7.55
CA SER A 239 -3.45 -1.21 7.28
C SER A 239 -4.29 -0.68 8.44
N ASP A 240 -3.93 -0.95 9.69
CA ASP A 240 -4.66 -0.41 10.85
C ASP A 240 -4.46 1.10 10.93
N ILE A 241 -3.23 1.57 10.72
CA ILE A 241 -2.93 3.00 10.65
C ILE A 241 -3.74 3.64 9.53
N ALA A 242 -3.81 3.01 8.36
CA ALA A 242 -4.59 3.54 7.24
C ALA A 242 -6.09 3.60 7.52
N GLU A 243 -6.67 2.57 8.14
CA GLU A 243 -8.08 2.61 8.56
C GLU A 243 -8.33 3.76 9.55
N ASP A 244 -7.45 3.94 10.53
CA ASP A 244 -7.55 4.98 11.54
C ASP A 244 -7.44 6.40 10.94
N VAL A 245 -6.52 6.62 9.98
CA VAL A 245 -6.46 7.87 9.21
C VAL A 245 -7.78 8.12 8.48
N LEU A 246 -8.32 7.12 7.78
CA LEU A 246 -9.57 7.27 7.02
C LEU A 246 -10.76 7.57 7.92
N LEU A 247 -10.88 6.90 9.07
CA LEU A 247 -11.93 7.17 10.05
C LEU A 247 -11.80 8.57 10.64
N THR A 248 -10.58 9.01 10.98
CA THR A 248 -10.32 10.36 11.49
C THR A 248 -10.73 11.43 10.46
N MET A 249 -10.38 11.24 9.19
CA MET A 249 -10.77 12.17 8.13
C MET A 249 -12.28 12.13 7.86
N LEU A 250 -12.89 10.95 7.91
CA LEU A 250 -14.32 10.76 7.77
C LEU A 250 -15.11 11.47 8.86
N ASP A 251 -14.66 11.38 10.11
CA ASP A 251 -15.30 12.04 11.25
C ASP A 251 -15.21 13.58 11.16
N GLN A 252 -14.23 14.10 10.43
CA GLN A 252 -14.13 15.52 10.07
C GLN A 252 -14.95 15.90 8.82
N GLY A 253 -15.66 14.94 8.22
CA GLY A 253 -16.41 15.14 6.98
C GLY A 253 -15.55 15.22 5.72
N ILE A 254 -14.25 14.92 5.80
CA ILE A 254 -13.30 15.07 4.71
C ILE A 254 -13.20 13.76 3.91
N THR A 255 -13.32 13.87 2.59
CA THR A 255 -13.04 12.75 1.68
C THR A 255 -11.54 12.50 1.62
N CYS A 256 -11.12 11.27 1.89
CA CYS A 256 -9.73 10.83 1.82
C CYS A 256 -9.62 9.53 1.02
N LEU A 257 -8.79 9.51 -0.02
CA LEU A 257 -8.60 8.36 -0.90
C LEU A 257 -7.29 7.63 -0.52
N PRO A 258 -7.34 6.38 -0.01
CA PRO A 258 -6.15 5.65 0.41
C PRO A 258 -5.43 4.95 -0.76
N ILE A 259 -4.11 5.00 -0.76
CA ILE A 259 -3.20 4.24 -1.62
C ILE A 259 -2.12 3.60 -0.74
N HIS A 260 -2.42 2.44 -0.17
CA HIS A 260 -1.54 1.79 0.82
C HIS A 260 -1.25 2.74 1.99
N ASP A 261 0.01 3.17 2.14
CA ASP A 261 0.53 4.10 3.14
C ASP A 261 0.50 5.59 2.72
N SER A 262 -0.11 5.87 1.58
CA SER A 262 -0.31 7.21 1.03
C SER A 262 -1.80 7.58 0.97
N PHE A 263 -2.12 8.87 1.03
CA PHE A 263 -3.49 9.37 1.10
C PHE A 263 -3.66 10.62 0.23
N ILE A 264 -4.77 10.67 -0.51
CA ILE A 264 -5.14 11.80 -1.37
C ILE A 264 -6.33 12.53 -0.77
N VAL A 265 -6.21 13.85 -0.62
CA VAL A 265 -7.28 14.75 -0.15
C VAL A 265 -7.28 16.03 -0.98
N GLN A 266 -8.36 16.82 -0.90
CA GLN A 266 -8.36 18.18 -1.45
C GLN A 266 -7.22 18.99 -0.82
N PHE A 267 -6.58 19.86 -1.60
CA PHE A 267 -5.38 20.58 -1.16
C PHE A 267 -5.55 21.40 0.12
N CYS A 268 -6.74 21.97 0.34
CA CYS A 268 -7.08 22.74 1.54
C CYS A 268 -7.07 21.90 2.82
N HIS A 269 -7.13 20.57 2.70
CA HIS A 269 -7.11 19.63 3.83
C HIS A 269 -5.73 19.02 4.09
N GLU A 270 -4.66 19.53 3.48
CA GLU A 270 -3.30 19.00 3.69
C GLU A 270 -2.92 18.93 5.17
N LYS A 271 -3.16 20.02 5.92
CA LYS A 271 -2.83 20.06 7.35
C LYS A 271 -3.63 19.02 8.13
N ALA A 272 -4.94 18.93 7.87
CA ALA A 272 -5.83 17.97 8.54
C ALA A 272 -5.38 16.52 8.29
N LEU A 273 -5.02 16.20 7.05
CA LEU A 273 -4.50 14.88 6.69
C LEU A 273 -3.17 14.59 7.39
N ARG A 274 -2.23 15.55 7.39
CA ARG A 274 -0.93 15.41 8.04
C ARG A 274 -1.08 15.16 9.55
N ASP A 275 -1.97 15.90 10.20
CA ASP A 275 -2.27 15.75 11.62
C ASP A 275 -2.91 14.39 11.92
N ALA A 276 -3.86 13.94 11.09
CA ALA A 276 -4.48 12.62 11.20
C ALA A 276 -3.45 11.48 11.02
N MET A 277 -2.56 11.60 10.02
CA MET A 277 -1.49 10.65 9.77
C MET A 277 -0.48 10.57 10.94
N GLN A 278 -0.07 11.71 11.51
CA GLN A 278 0.79 11.72 12.70
C GLN A 278 0.09 11.09 13.90
N ALA A 279 -1.18 11.43 14.14
CA ALA A 279 -1.92 10.94 15.28
C ALA A 279 -2.16 9.42 15.20
N ALA A 280 -2.54 8.91 14.02
CA ALA A 280 -2.75 7.47 13.80
C ALA A 280 -1.45 6.68 14.01
N TYR A 281 -0.34 7.18 13.47
CA TYR A 281 0.97 6.56 13.68
C TYR A 281 1.37 6.58 15.16
N GLY A 282 1.22 7.73 15.83
CA GLY A 282 1.53 7.89 17.24
C GLY A 282 0.69 7.01 18.15
N ARG A 283 -0.60 6.78 17.85
CA ARG A 283 -1.43 5.82 18.58
C ARG A 283 -0.88 4.40 18.49
N GLN A 284 -0.42 4.00 17.30
CA GLN A 284 0.14 2.67 17.06
C GLN A 284 1.50 2.47 17.71
N PHE A 285 2.32 3.53 17.76
CA PHE A 285 3.70 3.49 18.25
C PHE A 285 3.92 4.41 19.45
N GLN A 286 3.01 4.43 20.42
CA GLN A 286 3.23 5.06 21.75
C GLN A 286 3.76 6.52 21.70
N GLY A 287 3.29 7.31 20.74
CA GLY A 287 3.67 8.72 20.57
C GLY A 287 4.90 8.97 19.69
N TRP A 288 5.53 7.92 19.14
CA TRP A 288 6.57 8.08 18.12
C TRP A 288 6.03 8.85 16.91
N LYS A 289 6.91 9.64 16.30
CA LYS A 289 6.62 10.43 15.10
C LYS A 289 7.32 9.83 13.91
N ILE A 290 6.76 10.05 12.73
CA ILE A 290 7.31 9.58 11.46
C ILE A 290 7.36 10.73 10.45
N GLY A 291 8.28 10.68 9.49
CA GLY A 291 8.27 11.62 8.37
C GLY A 291 7.02 11.47 7.51
N ILE A 292 6.47 12.59 7.02
CA ILE A 292 5.37 12.60 6.05
C ILE A 292 5.77 13.51 4.89
N GLU A 293 5.82 12.95 3.69
CA GLU A 293 6.21 13.63 2.47
C GLU A 293 4.99 14.01 1.64
N ARG A 294 4.99 15.23 1.10
CA ARG A 294 4.02 15.62 0.07
C ARG A 294 4.57 15.24 -1.30
N LYS A 295 3.79 14.50 -2.10
CA LYS A 295 4.17 14.19 -3.48
C LYS A 295 3.90 15.41 -4.39
N PRO A 296 4.60 15.52 -5.53
CA PRO A 296 4.35 16.59 -6.49
C PRO A 296 2.89 16.63 -6.91
N SER A 297 2.31 17.82 -6.87
CA SER A 297 0.94 18.12 -7.24
C SER A 297 0.90 19.13 -8.39
N ILE A 298 -0.26 19.28 -9.01
CA ILE A 298 -0.47 20.33 -10.03
C ILE A 298 -0.37 21.75 -9.46
N LEU A 299 -0.42 21.90 -8.14
CA LEU A 299 -0.31 23.19 -7.46
C LEU A 299 1.15 23.65 -7.32
N ASP A 300 2.11 22.75 -7.55
CA ASP A 300 3.54 23.03 -7.39
C ASP A 300 4.18 23.64 -8.66
N GLY A 301 3.38 23.85 -9.72
CA GLY A 301 3.83 24.42 -10.99
C GLY A 301 2.73 25.23 -11.67
N GLY A 302 2.96 26.54 -11.79
CA GLY A 302 2.08 27.51 -12.42
C GLY A 302 2.67 28.92 -12.33
N GLY A 303 3.84 29.10 -12.94
CA GLY A 303 4.44 30.39 -13.28
C GLY A 303 4.78 30.39 -14.76
#